data_AF-A0A5D2SXE9-F1
#
_entry.id   AF-A0A5D2SXE9-F1
#
_cell.length_a   1.000
_cell.length_b   1.000
_cell.length_c   1.000
_cell.angle_alpha   90.00
_cell.angle_beta   90.00
_cell.angle_gamma   90.00
#
_symmetry.space_group_name_H-M   'P 1'
#
loop_
_entity.id
_entity.type
_entity.pdbx_description
1 polymer ?
#
loop_
_entity_poly.entity_id
_entity_poly.type
_entity_poly.pdbx_seq_one_letter_code
_entity_poly.pdbx_strand_id
1 'polypeptide(L)' 'MLSRPYAFNCILRLRTSTEFKPGHSYGHFFPDPQYENVQHIICCDFFATYAYDFDFANNV' A
#
# COMPACT_ATOMS: atom_id res chain seq x y z
N MET A 1 -1.46 12.52 20.88
CA MET A 1 -2.56 13.12 20.09
C MET A 1 -3.69 12.10 20.01
N LEU A 2 -4.58 12.07 21.01
CA LEU A 2 -5.63 11.03 21.17
C LEU A 2 -7.01 11.49 20.67
N SER A 3 -7.14 12.75 20.22
CA SER A 3 -8.41 13.33 19.76
C SER A 3 -8.72 13.06 18.29
N ARG A 4 -7.81 12.42 17.57
CA ARG A 4 -7.95 12.17 16.13
C ARG A 4 -8.41 10.74 15.89
N PRO A 5 -9.24 10.50 14.86
CA PRO A 5 -9.61 9.16 14.46
C PRO A 5 -8.38 8.40 13.95
N TYR A 6 -8.24 7.16 14.41
CA TYR A 6 -7.21 6.23 14.01
C TYR A 6 -7.86 4.91 13.58
N ALA A 7 -7.27 4.27 12.58
CA ALA A 7 -7.60 2.91 12.19
C ALA A 7 -6.43 1.99 12.55
N PHE A 8 -6.76 0.78 13.00
CA PHE A 8 -5.80 -0.22 13.47
C PHE A 8 -5.99 -1.54 12.72
N ASN A 9 -4.93 -2.36 12.62
CA ASN A 9 -4.95 -3.66 11.95
C ASN A 9 -5.53 -3.59 10.52
N CYS A 10 -5.10 -2.58 9.77
CA CYS A 10 -5.58 -2.32 8.43
C CYS A 10 -4.81 -3.16 7.41
N ILE A 11 -5.50 -3.57 6.35
CA ILE A 11 -4.91 -4.27 5.22
C ILE A 11 -5.17 -3.43 3.98
N LEU A 12 -4.10 -3.09 3.26
CA LEU A 12 -4.16 -2.34 2.01
C LEU A 12 -3.76 -3.26 0.86
N ARG A 13 -4.61 -3.37 -0.15
CA ARG A 13 -4.32 -4.09 -1.40
C ARG A 13 -4.42 -3.14 -2.58
N LEU A 14 -3.33 -3.02 -3.33
CA LEU A 14 -3.29 -2.23 -4.55
C LEU A 14 -3.53 -3.13 -5.75
N ARG A 15 -4.50 -2.77 -6.60
CA ARG A 15 -4.77 -3.46 -7.86
C ARG A 15 -4.57 -2.47 -9.00
N THR A 16 -3.81 -2.89 -10.00
CA THR A 16 -3.57 -2.12 -11.22
C THR A 16 -4.34 -2.73 -12.38
N SER A 17 -4.54 -1.95 -13.44
CA SER A 17 -4.93 -2.50 -14.74
C SER A 17 -3.79 -3.37 -15.29
N THR A 18 -4.10 -4.21 -16.28
CA THR A 18 -3.19 -5.23 -16.83
C THR A 18 -1.88 -4.67 -17.37
N GLU A 19 -1.85 -3.40 -17.74
CA GLU A 19 -0.68 -2.72 -18.33
C GLU A 19 0.29 -2.17 -17.29
N PHE A 20 -0.11 -2.08 -16.03
CA PHE A 20 0.72 -1.53 -14.96
C PHE A 20 1.02 -2.59 -13.92
N LYS A 21 2.26 -2.62 -13.45
CA LYS A 21 2.67 -3.40 -12.29
C LYS A 21 3.14 -2.46 -11.18
N PRO A 22 2.67 -2.64 -9.95
CA PRO A 22 3.26 -1.94 -8.82
C PRO A 22 4.72 -2.39 -8.67
N GLY A 23 5.64 -1.42 -8.68
CA GLY A 23 7.07 -1.63 -8.47
C GLY A 23 7.40 -1.49 -6.99
N HIS A 24 8.05 -0.38 -6.63
CA HIS A 24 8.40 -0.10 -5.24
C HIS A 24 7.21 0.48 -4.45
N SER A 25 7.17 0.14 -3.17
CA SER A 25 6.15 0.61 -2.24
C SER A 25 6.82 1.34 -1.07
N TYR A 26 6.36 2.54 -0.77
CA TYR A 26 6.93 3.43 0.24
C TYR A 26 5.89 3.81 1.29
N GLY A 27 6.30 3.75 2.56
CA GLY A 27 5.50 4.17 3.69
C GLY A 27 5.69 3.28 4.91
N HIS A 28 4.86 3.50 5.93
CA HIS A 28 4.92 2.75 7.18
C HIS A 28 3.92 1.58 7.16
N PHE A 29 4.31 0.48 6.52
CA PHE A 29 3.58 -0.78 6.47
C PHE A 29 4.55 -1.96 6.35
N PHE A 30 4.02 -3.17 6.47
CA PHE A 30 4.77 -4.42 6.29
C PHE A 30 4.19 -5.22 5.11
N PRO A 31 5.02 -5.77 4.22
CA PRO A 31 4.54 -6.66 3.16
C PRO A 31 3.93 -7.93 3.75
N ASP A 32 2.82 -8.35 3.16
CA ASP A 32 2.22 -9.64 3.48
C ASP A 32 3.16 -10.78 3.00
N PRO A 33 3.44 -11.78 3.85
CA PRO A 33 4.35 -12.87 3.49
C PRO A 33 3.75 -13.87 2.49
N GLN A 34 2.43 -13.88 2.31
CA GLN A 34 1.71 -14.87 1.50
C GLN A 34 1.15 -14.28 0.21
N TYR A 35 0.73 -13.01 0.23
CA TYR A 35 0.07 -12.36 -0.89
C TYR A 35 0.87 -11.19 -1.46
N GLU A 36 1.15 -11.27 -2.76
CA GLU A 36 1.74 -10.15 -3.50
C GLU A 36 0.79 -8.94 -3.51
N ASN A 37 1.35 -7.73 -3.46
CA ASN A 37 0.61 -6.46 -3.49
C ASN A 37 -0.35 -6.23 -2.32
N VAL A 38 -0.11 -6.90 -1.19
CA VAL A 38 -0.84 -6.71 0.07
C VAL A 38 0.11 -6.19 1.14
N GLN A 39 -0.35 -5.17 1.86
CA GLN A 39 0.41 -4.47 2.89
C GLN A 39 -0.38 -4.41 4.20
N HIS A 40 0.30 -4.68 5.31
CA HIS A 40 -0.21 -4.60 6.66
C HIS A 40 0.13 -3.26 7.29
N ILE A 41 -0.89 -2.52 7.69
CA ILE A 41 -0.78 -1.23 8.36
C ILE A 41 -1.25 -1.43 9.81
N ILE A 42 -0.30 -1.38 10.75
CA ILE A 42 -0.61 -1.53 12.19
C ILE A 42 -1.53 -0.42 12.66
N CYS A 43 -1.25 0.82 12.22
CA CYS A 43 -1.97 2.02 12.62
C CYS A 43 -1.83 3.09 11.54
N CYS A 44 -2.92 3.79 11.21
CA CYS A 44 -2.89 4.97 10.35
C CYS A 44 -3.88 6.05 10.81
N ASP A 45 -3.52 7.30 10.54
CA ASP A 45 -4.39 8.46 10.61
C ASP A 45 -4.54 9.12 9.23
N PHE A 46 -5.26 10.24 9.21
CA PHE A 46 -5.46 11.06 8.02
C PHE A 46 -4.18 11.65 7.39
N PHE A 47 -3.02 11.59 8.06
CA PHE A 47 -1.76 12.13 7.55
C PHE A 47 -0.81 11.04 7.05
N ALA A 48 -1.12 9.76 7.32
CA ALA A 48 -0.38 8.64 6.78
C ALA A 48 -0.46 8.64 5.24
N THR A 49 0.70 8.73 4.60
CA THR A 49 0.83 8.73 3.14
C THR A 49 1.58 7.49 2.70
N TYR A 50 1.07 6.84 1.66
CA TYR A 50 1.67 5.67 1.04
C TYR A 50 1.90 5.99 -0.43
N ALA A 51 3.12 5.78 -0.91
CA ALA A 51 3.49 6.02 -2.30
C ALA A 51 3.86 4.69 -2.95
N TYR A 52 3.55 4.57 -4.23
CA TYR A 52 3.85 3.39 -5.03
C TYR A 52 4.38 3.84 -6.38
N ASP A 53 5.48 3.22 -6.80
CA ASP A 53 5.95 3.32 -8.17
C ASP A 53 5.15 2.36 -9.04
N PHE A 54 4.88 2.75 -10.27
CA PHE A 54 4.24 1.90 -11.26
C PHE A 54 5.15 1.74 -12.47
N ASP A 55 5.43 0.49 -12.79
CA ASP A 55 6.13 0.12 -14.00
C ASP A 55 5.11 -0.28 -15.07
N PHE A 56 5.32 0.22 -16.28
CA PHE A 56 4.53 -0.18 -17.42
C PHE A 56 5.00 -1.55 -17.90
N ALA A 57 4.11 -2.54 -17.87
CA ALA A 57 4.40 -3.92 -18.22
C ALA A 57 4.02 -4.28 -19.67
N ASN A 58 3.50 -3.31 -20.43
CA ASN A 58 3.09 -3.52 -21.82
C ASN A 58 4.25 -3.18 -22.76
N ASN A 59 4.97 -4.22 -23.19
CA ASN A 59 6.08 -4.15 -24.14
C ASN A 59 5.56 -4.21 -25.59
N VAL A 60 4.84 -3.18 -26.04
CA VAL A 60 4.54 -3.03 -27.48
C VAL A 60 5.80 -2.57 -28.21
#